data_AF-A0A962B2L2-F1
#
_entry.id   AF-A0A962B2L2-F1
#
_cell.length_a   1.000
_cell.length_b   1.000
_cell.length_c   1.000
_cell.angle_alpha   90.00
_cell.angle_beta   90.00
_cell.angle_gamma   90.00
#
_symmetry.space_group_name_H-M   'P 1'
#
loop_
_entity.id
_entity.type
_entity.pdbx_description
1 polymer ?
#
loop_
_entity_poly.entity_id
_entity_poly.type
_entity_poly.pdbx_seq_one_letter_code
_entity_poly.pdbx_strand_id
1 'polypeptide(L)'
;VKALARAFRWQRMLDEGVCATIEELAGRERVSRGYISRVLRLMLLAPDIVEAILDGRQAEGTRLEDLLEGNRREWDRQRTHLMMGSASDGLSAGSPPS
;
A
#
# COMPACT_ATOMS: atom_id res chain seq x y z
N VAL A 1 16.06 9.78 -3.45
CA VAL A 1 16.75 9.20 -2.26
C VAL A 1 16.08 9.49 -0.90
N LYS A 2 15.81 10.75 -0.48
CA LYS A 2 15.32 11.06 0.91
C LYS A 2 13.94 10.50 1.28
N ALA A 3 12.99 10.47 0.35
CA ALA A 3 11.61 10.00 0.62
C ALA A 3 11.53 8.48 0.81
N LEU A 4 12.27 7.72 -0.01
CA LEU A 4 12.35 6.26 0.10
C LEU A 4 13.03 5.84 1.42
N ALA A 5 14.14 6.50 1.77
CA ALA A 5 14.80 6.28 3.06
C ALA A 5 13.89 6.58 4.25
N ARG A 6 13.05 7.62 4.17
CA ARG A 6 12.02 7.88 5.17
C ARG A 6 10.95 6.79 5.21
N ALA A 7 10.48 6.34 4.04
CA ALA A 7 9.48 5.28 3.96
C ALA A 7 9.96 3.99 4.64
N PHE A 8 11.17 3.52 4.32
CA PHE A 8 11.77 2.34 4.97
C PHE A 8 11.99 2.54 6.47
N ARG A 9 12.48 3.72 6.90
CA ARG A 9 12.66 4.02 8.32
C ARG A 9 11.33 4.00 9.08
N TRP A 10 10.28 4.56 8.49
CA TRP A 10 8.94 4.61 9.07
C TRP A 10 8.28 3.24 9.10
N GLN A 11 8.43 2.45 8.04
CA GLN A 11 8.01 1.05 8.01
C GLN A 11 8.66 0.27 9.15
N ARG A 12 9.98 0.38 9.29
CA ARG A 12 10.74 -0.32 10.32
C ARG A 12 10.30 0.07 11.73
N MET A 13 9.98 1.33 11.98
CA MET A 13 9.45 1.76 13.29
C MET A 13 8.06 1.20 13.59
N LEU A 14 7.23 0.98 12.56
CA LEU A 14 5.92 0.33 12.72
C LEU A 14 6.10 -1.18 12.94
N ASP A 15 6.96 -1.84 12.17
CA ASP A 15 7.22 -3.28 12.26
C ASP A 15 7.91 -3.67 13.58
N GLU A 16 8.84 -2.85 14.07
CA GLU A 16 9.53 -3.07 15.35
C GLU A 16 8.66 -2.62 16.56
N GLY A 17 7.46 -2.10 16.33
CA GLY A 17 6.55 -1.63 17.38
C GLY A 17 7.03 -0.37 18.11
N VAL A 18 8.06 0.31 17.59
CA VAL A 18 8.56 1.61 18.11
C VAL A 18 7.49 2.70 18.02
N CYS A 19 6.61 2.60 17.02
CA CYS A 19 5.35 3.31 16.96
C CYS A 19 4.24 2.29 16.69
N ALA A 20 3.19 2.28 17.51
CA ALA A 20 2.09 1.33 17.37
C ALA A 20 1.12 1.74 16.26
N THR A 21 1.06 3.03 15.91
CA THR A 21 0.11 3.56 14.93
C THR A 21 0.72 4.64 14.03
N ILE A 22 0.06 4.87 12.89
CA ILE A 22 0.39 5.98 11.98
C ILE A 22 0.17 7.33 12.67
N GLU A 23 -0.83 7.46 13.55
CA GLU A 23 -1.08 8.68 14.34
C GLU A 23 0.11 9.01 15.26
N GLU A 24 0.64 8.01 15.96
CA GLU A 24 1.79 8.15 16.85
C GLU A 24 3.05 8.54 16.08
N LEU A 25 3.28 7.85 14.96
CA LEU A 25 4.40 8.14 14.08
C LEU A 25 4.32 9.56 13.48
N ALA A 26 3.12 9.99 13.07
CA ALA A 26 2.87 11.34 12.58
C ALA A 26 3.17 12.40 13.64
N GLY A 27 2.75 12.16 14.89
CA GLY A 27 3.06 13.03 16.03
C GLY A 27 4.57 13.13 16.28
N ARG A 28 5.28 11.99 16.24
CA ARG A 28 6.72 11.92 16.45
C ARG A 28 7.53 12.65 15.38
N GLU A 29 7.15 12.48 14.12
CA GLU A 29 7.86 13.07 12.97
C GLU A 29 7.34 14.47 12.62
N ARG A 30 6.32 14.99 13.35
CA ARG A 30 5.69 16.31 13.15
C ARG A 30 5.19 16.53 11.72
N VAL A 31 4.62 15.49 11.14
CA VAL A 31 4.04 15.51 9.79
C VAL A 31 2.60 15.03 9.85
N SER A 32 1.80 15.35 8.83
CA SER A 32 0.42 14.89 8.80
C SER A 32 0.35 13.37 8.58
N ARG A 33 -0.68 12.73 9.15
CA ARG A 33 -1.01 11.33 8.87
C ARG A 33 -1.13 11.06 7.37
N GLY A 34 -1.77 11.97 6.64
CA GLY A 34 -1.91 11.87 5.18
C GLY A 34 -0.56 11.83 4.46
N TYR A 35 0.42 12.60 4.92
CA TYR A 35 1.77 12.59 4.36
C TYR A 35 2.48 11.25 4.64
N ILE A 36 2.39 10.73 5.86
CA ILE A 36 2.96 9.42 6.22
C ILE A 36 2.36 8.31 5.36
N SER A 37 1.04 8.26 5.26
CA SER A 37 0.34 7.29 4.40
C SER A 37 0.77 7.40 2.95
N ARG A 38 0.95 8.61 2.41
CA ARG A 38 1.39 8.81 1.03
C ARG A 38 2.82 8.32 0.80
N VAL A 39 3.72 8.57 1.76
CA VAL A 39 5.13 8.12 1.68
C VAL A 39 5.25 6.62 1.87
N LEU A 40 4.52 6.01 2.81
CA LEU A 40 4.51 4.56 2.99
C LEU A 40 3.97 3.84 1.74
N ARG A 41 2.95 4.41 1.09
CA ARG A 41 2.42 3.88 -0.19
C ARG A 41 3.42 3.97 -1.34
N LEU A 42 4.46 4.80 -1.26
CA LEU A 42 5.55 4.79 -2.25
C LEU A 42 6.35 3.48 -2.21
N MET A 43 6.36 2.74 -1.09
CA MET A 43 7.00 1.42 -1.03
C MET A 43 6.22 0.34 -1.79
N LEU A 44 4.96 0.61 -2.15
CA LEU A 44 4.17 -0.29 -3.00
C LEU A 44 4.51 -0.11 -4.49
N LEU A 45 5.20 0.98 -4.85
CA LEU A 45 5.73 1.20 -6.19
C LEU A 45 7.08 0.52 -6.33
N ALA A 46 7.38 0.03 -7.53
CA ALA A 46 8.71 -0.50 -7.84
C ALA A 46 9.76 0.62 -7.63
N PRO A 47 10.94 0.30 -7.07
CA PRO A 47 11.94 1.29 -6.64
C PRO A 47 12.43 2.20 -7.79
N ASP A 48 12.47 1.68 -9.01
CA ASP A 48 12.77 2.38 -10.26
C ASP A 48 11.73 3.47 -10.60
N ILE A 49 10.45 3.22 -10.32
CA ILE A 49 9.37 4.20 -10.50
C ILE A 49 9.50 5.33 -9.48
N VAL A 50 9.85 5.01 -8.23
CA VAL A 50 10.07 6.02 -7.19
C VAL A 50 11.29 6.89 -7.51
N GLU A 51 12.36 6.30 -8.04
CA GLU A 51 13.53 7.06 -8.52
C GLU A 51 13.18 7.96 -9.70
N ALA A 52 12.41 7.47 -10.69
CA ALA A 52 11.98 8.28 -11.83
C ALA A 52 11.11 9.48 -11.40
N ILE A 53 10.21 9.32 -10.42
CA ILE A 53 9.40 10.42 -9.87
C ILE A 53 10.29 11.42 -9.12
N LEU A 54 11.22 10.94 -8.30
CA LEU A 54 12.08 11.80 -7.46
C LEU A 54 13.15 12.55 -8.26
N ASP A 55 13.63 11.98 -9.36
CA ASP A 55 14.57 12.62 -10.28
C ASP A 55 13.89 13.61 -11.24
N GLY A 56 12.56 13.78 -11.16
CA GLY A 56 11.81 14.60 -12.11
C GLY A 56 11.77 14.00 -13.53
N ARG A 57 12.20 12.76 -13.70
CA ARG A 57 12.19 11.99 -14.96
C ARG A 57 10.84 11.30 -15.23
N GLN A 58 9.80 11.73 -14.54
CA GLN A 58 8.44 11.26 -14.77
C GLN A 58 8.01 11.71 -16.16
N ALA A 59 7.49 10.77 -16.97
CA ALA A 59 6.98 11.06 -18.29
C ALA A 59 5.90 12.15 -18.18
N GLU A 60 5.99 13.17 -19.03
CA GLU A 60 5.10 14.34 -19.03
C GLU A 60 3.63 13.88 -18.99
N GLY A 61 2.93 14.20 -17.90
CA GLY A 61 1.53 13.79 -17.67
C GLY A 61 1.33 12.63 -16.67
N THR A 62 2.39 11.96 -16.20
CA THR A 62 2.27 10.91 -15.17
C THR A 62 2.37 11.53 -13.78
N ARG A 63 1.26 11.64 -13.05
CA ARG A 63 1.27 12.14 -11.66
C ARG A 63 1.46 10.96 -10.70
N LEU A 64 2.07 11.22 -9.56
CA LEU A 64 2.15 10.26 -8.45
C LEU A 64 0.75 9.70 -8.06
N GLU A 65 -0.29 10.50 -8.28
CA GLU A 65 -1.69 10.14 -8.05
C GLU A 65 -2.13 8.99 -8.97
N ASP A 66 -1.78 9.05 -10.25
CA ASP A 66 -2.13 8.06 -11.27
C ASP A 66 -1.45 6.71 -11.02
N LEU A 67 -0.19 6.75 -10.58
CA LEU A 67 0.60 5.55 -10.25
C LEU A 67 0.06 4.85 -9.00
N LEU A 68 -0.34 5.63 -7.98
CA LEU A 68 -0.95 5.09 -6.77
C LEU A 68 -2.35 4.51 -7.05
N GLU A 69 -3.07 5.06 -8.02
CA GLU A 69 -4.38 4.56 -8.47
C GLU A 69 -4.23 3.26 -9.27
N GLY A 70 -3.23 3.15 -10.15
CA GLY A 70 -2.92 1.90 -10.86
C GLY A 70 -2.60 0.74 -9.90
N ASN A 71 -1.82 1.00 -8.86
CA ASN A 71 -1.47 -0.01 -7.84
C ASN A 71 -2.70 -0.42 -7.00
N ARG A 72 -3.56 0.53 -6.64
CA ARG A 72 -4.84 0.25 -5.95
C ARG A 72 -5.71 -0.70 -6.78
N ARG A 73 -5.85 -0.43 -8.08
CA ARG A 73 -6.64 -1.27 -9.00
C ARG A 73 -6.09 -2.68 -9.12
N GLU A 74 -4.76 -2.84 -9.14
CA GLU A 74 -4.14 -4.17 -9.17
C GLU A 74 -4.38 -4.97 -7.87
N TRP A 75 -4.39 -4.30 -6.71
CA TRP A 75 -4.76 -4.95 -5.44
C TRP A 75 -6.23 -5.38 -5.41
N ASP A 76 -7.15 -4.54 -5.89
CA ASP A 76 -8.56 -4.89 -5.98
C ASP A 76 -8.75 -6.14 -6.88
N ARG A 77 -8.01 -6.20 -7.99
CA ARG A 77 -7.97 -7.37 -8.88
C ARG A 77 -7.42 -8.62 -8.21
N GLN A 78 -6.36 -8.51 -7.40
CA GLN A 78 -5.84 -9.62 -6.59
C GLN A 78 -6.87 -10.12 -5.57
N ARG A 79 -7.58 -9.21 -4.89
CA ARG A 79 -8.63 -9.56 -3.91
C ARG A 79 -9.81 -10.27 -4.58
N THR A 80 -10.22 -9.80 -5.75
CA THR A 80 -11.27 -10.46 -6.54
C THR A 80 -10.85 -11.88 -6.92
N HIS A 81 -9.60 -12.09 -7.33
CA HIS A 81 -9.06 -13.43 -7.59
C HIS A 81 -9.01 -14.30 -6.32
N LEU A 82 -8.63 -13.74 -5.18
CA LEU A 82 -8.61 -14.47 -3.90
C LEU A 82 -10.02 -14.90 -3.46
N MET A 83 -11.03 -14.06 -3.69
CA MET A 83 -12.43 -14.34 -3.33
C MET A 83 -13.15 -15.25 -4.32
N MET A 84 -12.78 -15.23 -5.61
CA MET A 84 -13.29 -16.19 -6.59
C MET A 84 -12.56 -17.54 -6.57
N GLY A 85 -11.38 -17.62 -5.95
CA GLY A 85 -10.60 -18.85 -5.80
C GLY A 85 -11.09 -19.82 -4.71
N SER A 86 -12.14 -19.48 -3.94
CA SER A 86 -12.64 -20.32 -2.83
C SER A 86 -14.00 -20.99 -3.10
N ALA A 87 -14.57 -20.84 -4.29
CA ALA A 87 -15.91 -21.39 -4.63
C ALA A 87 -15.86 -22.68 -5.46
N SER A 88 -14.78 -23.46 -5.35
CA SER A 88 -14.62 -24.72 -6.09
C SER A 88 -13.90 -25.76 -5.26
N ASP A 89 -14.39 -26.02 -4.05
CA ASP A 89 -14.19 -27.33 -3.43
C ASP A 89 -15.48 -27.70 -2.67
N GLY A 90 -15.95 -28.93 -2.88
CA GLY A 90 -17.36 -29.29 -2.81
C GLY A 90 -17.95 -29.38 -1.40
N LEU A 91 -19.28 -29.34 -1.30
CA LEU A 91 -20.04 -30.50 -0.84
C LEU A 91 -21.54 -30.36 -1.07
N SER A 92 -22.05 -31.48 -1.59
CA SER A 92 -23.45 -31.86 -1.70
C SER A 92 -24.08 -32.12 -0.31
N ALA A 93 -25.41 -32.06 -0.29
CA ALA A 93 -26.35 -32.66 0.67
C ALA A 93 -26.53 -32.03 2.06
N GLY A 94 -27.80 -31.69 2.37
CA GLY A 94 -28.34 -31.65 3.74
C GLY A 94 -29.27 -30.47 4.03
N SER A 95 -30.58 -30.64 3.81
CA SER A 95 -31.63 -29.71 4.25
C SER A 95 -31.58 -29.40 5.76
N PRO A 96 -31.96 -28.19 6.21
CA PRO A 96 -32.19 -27.93 7.63
C PRO A 96 -33.64 -28.30 8.05
N PRO A 97 -33.86 -28.89 9.24
CA PRO A 97 -35.19 -29.09 9.81
C PRO A 97 -35.73 -27.84 10.54
N SER A 98 -37.07 -27.79 10.53
CA SER A 98 -38.10 -27.00 11.25
C SER A 98 -37.71 -25.81 12.13
#